data_AF-A0A537LSI5-F1
#
_entry.id   AF-A0A537LSI5-F1
#
_cell.length_a   1.000
_cell.length_b   1.000
_cell.length_c   1.000
_cell.angle_alpha   90.00
_cell.angle_beta   90.00
_cell.angle_gamma   90.00
#
_symmetry.space_group_name_H-M   'P 1'
#
loop_
_entity.id
_entity.type
_entity.pdbx_description
1 polymer ?
#
loop_
_entity_poly.entity_id
_entity_poly.type
_entity_poly.pdbx_seq_one_letter_code
_entity_poly.pdbx_strand_id
1 'polypeptide(L)'
;MSLIALLLLLGSSPAQAAGQYDVVGKFFANGVEFNIATYADGAAKVALVGIPGRISVTFDPGEWGDFVTLWQKAARLESNSWQFVGSFKETGTTDVDLLIVTAGPGVQFTIMDATNGTLSFVLQKSDFDRFDAKVRQVTEYFAQ
;
A
#
# COMPACT_ATOMS: atom_id res chain seq x y z
N MET A 1 -2.50 -19.95 -62.75
CA MET A 1 -1.99 -18.98 -61.77
C MET A 1 -2.84 -19.09 -60.52
N SER A 2 -2.32 -19.74 -59.48
CA SER A 2 -2.97 -19.86 -58.17
C SER A 2 -2.76 -18.58 -57.37
N LEU A 3 -3.79 -18.13 -56.65
CA LEU A 3 -3.59 -17.24 -55.49
C LEU A 3 -4.46 -17.73 -54.33
N ILE A 4 -3.77 -17.97 -53.22
CA ILE A 4 -4.21 -18.55 -51.96
C ILE A 4 -4.92 -17.47 -51.14
N ALA A 5 -6.05 -17.81 -50.49
CA ALA A 5 -6.63 -17.01 -49.40
C ALA A 5 -6.67 -17.86 -48.14
N LEU A 6 -5.67 -17.69 -47.27
CA LEU A 6 -5.56 -18.33 -45.97
C LEU A 6 -6.32 -17.46 -44.95
N LEU A 7 -7.47 -17.94 -44.47
CA LEU A 7 -8.20 -17.31 -43.36
C LEU A 7 -7.40 -17.51 -42.06
N LEU A 8 -6.90 -16.40 -41.51
CA LEU A 8 -6.37 -16.34 -40.14
C LEU A 8 -7.54 -16.37 -39.16
N LEU A 9 -7.76 -17.52 -38.53
CA LEU A 9 -8.56 -17.63 -37.31
C LEU A 9 -7.78 -16.93 -36.19
N LEU A 10 -8.14 -15.69 -35.91
CA LEU A 10 -7.72 -14.98 -34.70
C LEU A 10 -8.36 -15.68 -33.49
N GLY A 11 -7.64 -16.64 -32.93
CA GLY A 11 -7.94 -17.17 -31.60
C GLY A 11 -7.89 -16.02 -30.62
N SER A 12 -9.02 -15.71 -29.98
CA SER A 12 -9.07 -14.84 -28.82
C SER A 12 -8.38 -15.56 -27.65
N SER A 13 -7.06 -15.44 -27.58
CA SER A 13 -6.35 -15.75 -26.35
C SER A 13 -6.95 -14.88 -25.25
N PRO A 14 -7.32 -15.43 -24.07
CA PRO A 14 -7.66 -14.58 -22.94
C PRO A 14 -6.39 -13.77 -22.66
N ALA A 15 -6.45 -12.46 -22.93
CA ALA A 15 -5.47 -11.55 -22.37
C ALA A 15 -5.54 -11.78 -20.86
N GLN A 16 -4.49 -12.36 -20.28
CA GLN A 16 -4.29 -12.31 -18.84
C GLN A 16 -4.25 -10.83 -18.51
N ALA A 17 -5.38 -10.29 -18.07
CA ALA A 17 -5.47 -8.92 -17.63
C ALA A 17 -4.50 -8.80 -16.46
N ALA A 18 -3.40 -8.08 -16.66
CA ALA A 18 -2.51 -7.74 -15.57
C ALA A 18 -3.35 -7.08 -14.46
N GLY A 19 -3.09 -7.44 -13.20
CA GLY A 19 -3.87 -6.91 -12.08
C GLY A 19 -3.91 -5.38 -12.09
N GLN A 20 -5.03 -4.83 -11.62
CA GLN A 20 -5.29 -3.41 -11.58
C GLN A 20 -4.65 -2.80 -10.34
N TYR A 21 -3.63 -1.97 -10.58
CA TYR A 21 -2.95 -1.21 -9.55
C TYR A 21 -3.40 0.26 -9.59
N ASP A 22 -3.82 0.81 -8.45
CA ASP A 22 -4.25 2.21 -8.33
C ASP A 22 -3.62 2.90 -7.11
N VAL A 23 -3.11 4.12 -7.32
CA VAL A 23 -2.51 4.92 -6.24
C VAL A 23 -3.57 5.84 -5.66
N VAL A 24 -4.06 5.48 -4.48
CA VAL A 24 -5.11 6.19 -3.75
C VAL A 24 -4.59 7.51 -3.14
N GLY A 25 -3.36 7.50 -2.64
CA GLY A 25 -2.71 8.66 -2.02
C GLY A 25 -1.20 8.67 -2.20
N LYS A 26 -0.64 9.86 -2.41
CA LYS A 26 0.81 10.12 -2.44
C LYS A 26 1.19 11.18 -1.42
N PHE A 27 2.23 10.92 -0.66
CA PHE A 27 2.77 11.79 0.38
C PHE A 27 4.26 11.95 0.18
N PHE A 28 4.77 13.16 0.44
CA PHE A 28 6.18 13.49 0.22
C PHE A 28 6.75 14.21 1.44
N ALA A 29 7.89 13.75 1.92
CA ALA A 29 8.61 14.37 3.01
C ALA A 29 10.11 14.12 2.82
N ASN A 30 10.93 15.18 2.94
CA ASN A 30 12.39 15.10 2.85
C ASN A 30 12.92 14.34 1.61
N GLY A 31 12.25 14.50 0.47
CA GLY A 31 12.62 13.82 -0.79
C GLY A 31 12.23 12.34 -0.88
N VAL A 32 11.45 11.83 0.09
CA VAL A 32 10.93 10.46 0.10
C VAL A 32 9.44 10.47 -0.23
N GLU A 33 9.02 9.60 -1.15
CA GLU A 33 7.62 9.31 -1.47
C GLU A 33 7.08 8.21 -0.55
N PHE A 34 5.81 8.32 -0.19
CA PHE A 34 5.08 7.28 0.53
C PHE A 34 3.65 7.25 0.02
N ASN A 35 3.23 6.06 -0.41
CA ASN A 35 1.97 5.85 -1.10
C ASN A 35 1.04 4.96 -0.30
N ILE A 36 -0.25 5.24 -0.46
CA ILE A 36 -1.34 4.31 -0.17
C ILE A 36 -1.91 3.92 -1.52
N ALA A 37 -1.95 2.62 -1.80
CA ALA A 37 -2.40 2.07 -3.07
C ALA A 37 -3.31 0.86 -2.85
N THR A 38 -4.01 0.47 -3.90
CA THR A 38 -4.80 -0.76 -3.98
C THR A 38 -4.36 -1.58 -5.17
N TYR A 39 -4.39 -2.90 -5.03
CA TYR A 39 -4.18 -3.84 -6.13
C TYR A 39 -5.33 -4.83 -6.19
N ALA A 40 -5.78 -5.15 -7.39
CA ALA A 40 -6.80 -6.16 -7.66
C ALA A 40 -6.35 -7.12 -8.76
N ASP A 41 -6.52 -8.42 -8.54
CA ASP A 41 -6.32 -9.44 -9.57
C ASP A 41 -7.47 -10.47 -9.48
N GLY A 42 -8.39 -10.39 -10.44
CA GLY A 42 -9.64 -11.14 -10.40
C GLY A 42 -10.46 -10.80 -9.14
N ALA A 43 -10.63 -11.78 -8.26
CA ALA A 43 -11.32 -11.62 -6.98
C ALA A 43 -10.40 -11.20 -5.82
N ALA A 44 -9.08 -11.28 -5.99
CA ALA A 44 -8.13 -10.88 -4.97
C ALA A 44 -8.04 -9.35 -4.93
N LYS A 45 -8.13 -8.78 -3.72
CA LYS A 45 -7.97 -7.35 -3.46
C LYS A 45 -7.01 -7.17 -2.29
N VAL A 46 -6.05 -6.27 -2.42
CA VAL A 46 -5.14 -5.89 -1.33
C VAL A 46 -4.89 -4.38 -1.33
N ALA A 47 -4.45 -3.86 -0.19
CA ALA A 47 -3.93 -2.52 -0.02
C ALA A 47 -2.41 -2.58 0.13
N LEU A 48 -1.72 -1.54 -0.35
CA LEU A 48 -0.28 -1.41 -0.21
C LEU A 48 0.05 -0.07 0.43
N VAL A 49 1.01 -0.09 1.36
CA VAL A 49 1.50 1.09 2.05
C VAL A 49 3.03 1.11 1.97
N GLY A 50 3.62 2.17 1.39
CA GLY A 50 5.07 2.29 1.23
C GLY A 50 5.47 2.91 -0.11
N ILE A 51 6.60 2.47 -0.68
CA ILE A 51 7.05 2.78 -2.04
C ILE A 51 6.77 1.54 -2.92
N PRO A 52 5.69 1.54 -3.71
CA PRO A 52 5.27 0.41 -4.53
C PRO A 52 6.35 -0.01 -5.52
N GLY A 53 6.60 -1.32 -5.61
CA GLY A 53 7.68 -1.89 -6.43
C GLY A 53 9.09 -1.72 -5.86
N ARG A 54 9.23 -1.18 -4.64
CA ARG A 54 10.51 -1.06 -3.94
C ARG A 54 10.45 -1.61 -2.51
N ILE A 55 9.64 -1.03 -1.64
CA ILE A 55 9.44 -1.47 -0.23
C ILE A 55 8.00 -1.11 0.14
N SER A 56 7.16 -2.09 0.43
CA SER A 56 5.76 -1.83 0.78
C SER A 56 5.15 -2.99 1.54
N VAL A 57 4.35 -2.68 2.55
CA VAL A 57 3.55 -3.67 3.25
C VAL A 57 2.21 -3.85 2.56
N THR A 58 1.86 -5.11 2.30
CA THR A 58 0.58 -5.53 1.78
C THR A 58 -0.38 -5.83 2.94
N PHE A 59 -1.64 -5.45 2.77
CA PHE A 59 -2.72 -5.77 3.68
C PHE A 59 -3.86 -6.39 2.90
N ASP A 60 -4.27 -7.58 3.30
CA ASP A 60 -5.54 -8.15 2.82
C ASP A 60 -6.75 -7.42 3.47
N PRO A 61 -7.99 -7.69 3.03
CA PRO A 61 -9.17 -7.04 3.59
C PRO A 61 -9.36 -7.25 5.10
N GLY A 62 -8.92 -8.40 5.64
CA GLY A 62 -8.98 -8.73 7.06
C GLY A 62 -7.90 -8.02 7.89
N GLU A 63 -6.73 -7.77 7.29
CA GLU A 63 -5.59 -7.11 7.91
C GLU A 63 -5.65 -5.58 7.84
N TRP A 64 -6.39 -5.01 6.88
CA TRP A 64 -6.48 -3.55 6.72
C TRP A 64 -6.93 -2.82 7.99
N GLY A 65 -7.81 -3.45 8.79
CA GLY A 65 -8.24 -2.93 10.09
C GLY A 65 -7.11 -2.70 11.09
N ASP A 66 -6.02 -3.48 11.01
CA ASP A 66 -4.85 -3.31 11.85
C ASP A 66 -4.07 -2.04 11.48
N PHE A 67 -3.91 -1.79 10.17
CA PHE A 67 -3.30 -0.54 9.70
C PHE A 67 -4.12 0.68 10.12
N VAL A 68 -5.45 0.63 9.95
CA VAL A 68 -6.37 1.69 10.38
C VAL A 68 -6.22 1.96 11.88
N THR A 69 -6.15 0.90 12.69
CA THR A 69 -5.98 1.01 14.14
C THR A 69 -4.63 1.64 14.52
N LEU A 70 -3.54 1.22 13.87
CA LEU A 70 -2.21 1.81 14.07
C LEU A 70 -2.19 3.29 13.70
N TRP A 71 -2.74 3.64 12.54
CA TRP A 71 -2.85 5.02 12.09
C TRP A 71 -3.66 5.89 13.06
N GLN A 72 -4.85 5.44 13.46
CA GLN A 72 -5.71 6.21 14.36
C GLN A 72 -5.08 6.44 15.73
N LYS A 73 -4.38 5.44 16.28
CA LYS A 73 -3.62 5.58 17.54
C LYS A 73 -2.50 6.59 17.36
N ALA A 74 -1.73 6.49 16.28
CA ALA A 74 -0.60 7.36 16.01
C ALA A 74 -1.02 8.82 15.78
N ALA A 75 -2.04 9.04 14.95
CA ALA A 75 -2.52 10.37 14.60
C ALA A 75 -3.12 11.14 15.79
N ARG A 76 -3.64 10.43 16.80
CA ARG A 76 -4.21 11.00 18.02
C ARG A 76 -3.20 11.17 19.15
N LEU A 77 -2.00 10.61 19.01
CA LEU A 77 -0.98 10.71 20.06
C LEU A 77 -0.31 12.10 20.01
N GLU A 78 -0.64 12.94 20.98
CA GLU A 78 0.03 14.22 21.16
C GLU A 78 1.31 14.03 21.97
N SER A 79 2.45 13.98 21.28
CA SER A 79 3.77 13.89 21.92
C SER A 79 4.79 14.76 21.20
N ASN A 80 5.67 15.40 21.98
CA ASN A 80 6.85 16.10 21.46
C ASN A 80 8.08 15.18 21.36
N SER A 81 8.00 13.97 21.91
CA SER A 81 9.02 12.91 21.78
C SER A 81 8.48 11.75 20.96
N TRP A 82 9.37 11.03 20.27
CA TRP A 82 9.00 9.84 19.50
C TRP A 82 8.61 8.69 20.44
N GLN A 83 7.43 8.12 20.23
CA GLN A 83 6.89 6.99 20.99
C GLN A 83 6.47 5.87 20.05
N PHE A 84 6.77 4.63 20.43
CA PHE A 84 6.30 3.45 19.72
C PHE A 84 4.79 3.30 19.87
N VAL A 85 4.08 3.19 18.74
CA VAL A 85 2.62 3.00 18.70
C VAL A 85 2.28 1.53 18.52
N GLY A 86 3.01 0.86 17.64
CA GLY A 86 2.80 -0.55 17.32
C GLY A 86 3.54 -0.98 16.07
N SER A 87 3.33 -2.24 15.70
CA SER A 87 3.89 -2.83 14.50
C SER A 87 2.90 -3.77 13.85
N PHE A 88 3.05 -3.96 12.54
CA PHE A 88 2.34 -4.97 11.78
C PHE A 88 3.37 -5.78 10.99
N LYS A 89 3.25 -7.10 11.05
CA LYS A 89 4.11 -8.03 10.31
C LYS A 89 3.27 -8.60 9.18
N GLU A 90 3.69 -8.36 7.95
CA GLU A 90 3.03 -8.87 6.75
C GLU A 90 2.88 -10.39 6.81
N THR A 91 1.80 -10.90 6.22
CA THR A 91 1.59 -12.34 6.05
C THR A 91 1.28 -12.66 4.59
N GLY A 92 1.38 -13.94 4.22
CA GLY A 92 1.04 -14.39 2.86
C GLY A 92 2.11 -14.10 1.80
N THR A 93 3.25 -13.50 2.16
CA THR A 93 4.40 -13.24 1.28
C THR A 93 5.61 -14.12 1.66
N THR A 94 6.48 -14.41 0.70
CA THR A 94 7.74 -15.13 0.94
C THR A 94 8.76 -14.25 1.69
N ASP A 95 8.79 -12.97 1.32
CA ASP A 95 9.60 -11.93 1.95
C ASP A 95 8.66 -11.09 2.83
N VAL A 96 8.72 -11.33 4.14
CA VAL A 96 7.79 -10.73 5.09
C VAL A 96 8.28 -9.36 5.52
N ASP A 97 7.53 -8.32 5.16
CA ASP A 97 7.81 -6.96 5.61
C ASP A 97 7.31 -6.70 7.03
N LEU A 98 8.06 -5.89 7.78
CA LEU A 98 7.66 -5.38 9.10
C LEU A 98 7.41 -3.88 9.04
N LEU A 99 6.16 -3.48 9.25
CA LEU A 99 5.79 -2.09 9.52
C LEU A 99 5.93 -1.79 11.01
N ILE A 100 6.62 -0.70 11.34
CA ILE A 100 6.67 -0.09 12.67
C ILE A 100 6.11 1.32 12.58
N VAL A 101 5.18 1.66 13.45
CA VAL A 101 4.58 2.99 13.55
C VAL A 101 5.03 3.65 14.85
N THR A 102 5.59 4.85 14.74
CA THR A 102 5.90 5.71 15.89
C THR A 102 5.25 7.08 15.71
N ALA A 103 4.93 7.75 16.81
CA ALA A 103 4.28 9.06 16.81
C ALA A 103 5.01 10.05 17.72
N GLY A 104 4.97 11.32 17.33
CA GLY A 104 5.68 12.43 17.97
C GLY A 104 5.33 13.75 17.27
N PRO A 105 6.31 14.57 16.85
CA PRO A 105 6.05 15.75 16.03
C PRO A 105 5.28 15.47 14.73
N GLY A 106 5.32 14.23 14.24
CA GLY A 106 4.49 13.66 13.18
C GLY A 106 4.23 12.18 13.42
N VAL A 107 3.91 11.42 12.37
CA VAL A 107 3.85 9.95 12.42
C VAL A 107 4.94 9.39 11.52
N GLN A 108 5.80 8.54 12.07
CA GLN A 108 6.82 7.84 11.29
C GLN A 108 6.35 6.42 10.98
N PHE A 109 6.42 6.07 9.70
CA PHE A 109 6.25 4.71 9.19
C PHE A 109 7.63 4.17 8.83
N THR A 110 8.03 3.10 9.49
CA THR A 110 9.28 2.37 9.17
C THR A 110 8.90 1.01 8.61
N ILE A 111 9.32 0.71 7.39
CA ILE A 111 9.10 -0.60 6.76
C ILE A 111 10.45 -1.28 6.63
N MET A 112 10.59 -2.47 7.19
CA MET A 112 11.77 -3.31 7.08
C MET A 112 11.47 -4.47 6.16
N ASP A 113 12.17 -4.53 5.04
CA ASP A 113 12.13 -5.57 4.01
C ASP A 113 13.50 -6.26 4.00
N ALA A 114 13.52 -7.60 4.01
CA ALA A 114 14.75 -8.38 4.06
C ALA A 114 15.62 -8.24 2.80
N THR A 115 15.00 -7.99 1.66
CA THR A 115 15.60 -7.91 0.32
C THR A 115 15.91 -6.47 -0.07
N ASN A 116 15.00 -5.53 0.22
CA ASN A 116 15.05 -4.16 -0.28
C ASN A 116 15.53 -3.13 0.77
N GLY A 117 15.69 -3.55 2.03
CA GLY A 117 16.24 -2.74 3.11
C GLY A 117 15.18 -2.05 3.96
N THR A 118 15.44 -0.80 4.38
CA THR A 118 14.52 -0.08 5.28
C THR A 118 14.04 1.22 4.65
N LEU A 119 12.72 1.40 4.63
CA LEU A 119 12.07 2.67 4.36
C LEU A 119 11.73 3.36 5.69
N SER A 120 12.03 4.65 5.81
CA SER A 120 11.55 5.49 6.91
C SER A 120 10.93 6.76 6.33
N PHE A 121 9.67 7.00 6.67
CA PHE A 121 8.90 8.15 6.20
C PHE A 121 8.19 8.83 7.36
N VAL A 122 8.36 10.14 7.49
CA VAL A 122 7.66 10.95 8.51
C VAL A 122 6.56 11.78 7.87
N LEU A 123 5.31 11.39 8.13
CA LEU A 123 4.14 12.15 7.77
C LEU A 123 4.01 13.37 8.69
N GLN A 124 3.94 14.55 8.09
CA GLN A 124 3.74 15.81 8.81
C GLN A 124 2.29 15.95 9.27
N LYS A 125 2.06 16.56 10.43
CA LYS A 125 0.71 16.82 10.97
C LYS A 125 -0.21 17.56 9.99
N SER A 126 0.35 18.44 9.16
CA SER A 126 -0.39 19.16 8.12
C SER A 126 -1.04 18.27 7.07
N ASP A 127 -0.56 17.04 6.90
CA ASP A 127 -1.09 16.07 5.94
C ASP A 127 -2.03 15.03 6.58
N PHE A 128 -2.29 15.09 7.90
CA PHE A 128 -3.06 14.05 8.60
C PHE A 128 -4.49 13.91 8.07
N ASP A 129 -5.19 15.02 7.84
CA ASP A 129 -6.56 14.97 7.31
C ASP A 129 -6.59 14.38 5.89
N ARG A 130 -5.58 14.71 5.06
CA ARG A 130 -5.43 14.14 3.72
C ARG A 130 -5.13 12.65 3.81
N PHE A 131 -4.25 12.23 4.71
CA PHE A 131 -3.90 10.83 4.93
C PHE A 131 -5.10 10.02 5.42
N ASP A 132 -5.81 10.52 6.42
CA ASP A 132 -7.01 9.89 6.98
C ASP A 132 -8.09 9.69 5.91
N ALA A 133 -8.32 10.70 5.05
CA ALA A 133 -9.25 10.57 3.93
C ALA A 133 -8.86 9.45 2.97
N LYS A 134 -7.56 9.23 2.72
CA LYS A 134 -7.08 8.14 1.86
C LYS A 134 -7.16 6.78 2.53
N VAL A 135 -6.92 6.71 3.83
CA VAL A 135 -7.17 5.49 4.62
C VAL A 135 -8.64 5.10 4.54
N ARG A 136 -9.57 6.06 4.73
CA ARG A 136 -11.01 5.80 4.60
C ARG A 136 -11.40 5.34 3.18
N GLN A 137 -10.82 5.95 2.16
CA GLN A 137 -11.08 5.55 0.77
C GLN A 137 -10.71 4.07 0.51
N VAL A 138 -9.60 3.58 1.08
CA VAL A 138 -9.24 2.16 0.99
C VAL A 138 -10.18 1.28 1.82
N THR A 139 -10.63 1.74 2.99
CA THR A 139 -11.64 1.03 3.78
C THR A 139 -12.94 0.84 2.99
N GLU A 140 -13.38 1.87 2.27
CA GLU A 140 -14.56 1.81 1.39
C GLU A 140 -14.33 0.88 0.20
N TYR A 141 -13.12 0.84 -0.36
CA TYR A 141 -12.75 -0.07 -1.46
C TYR A 141 -12.92 -1.55 -1.09
N PHE A 142 -12.58 -1.93 0.15
CA PHE A 142 -12.78 -3.30 0.64
C PHE A 142 -14.24 -3.64 0.96
N ALA A 143 -15.11 -2.65 1.11
CA ALA A 143 -16.53 -2.86 1.37
C ALA A 143 -17.36 -3.10 0.08
N GLN A 144 -16.73 -2.98 -1.10
CA GLN A 144 -17.32 -3.20 -2.43
C GLN A 144 -17.14 -4.64 -2.91
#